data_AF-A0A918PBZ9-F1
#
_entry.id   AF-A0A918PBZ9-F1
#
_cell.length_a   1.000
_cell.length_b   1.000
_cell.length_c   1.000
_cell.angle_alpha   90.00
_cell.angle_beta   90.00
_cell.angle_gamma   90.00
#
_symmetry.space_group_name_H-M   'P 1'
#
loop_
_entity.id
_entity.type
_entity.pdbx_description
1 polymer ?
#
loop_
_entity_poly.entity_id
_entity_poly.type
_entity_poly.pdbx_seq_one_letter_code
_entity_poly.pdbx_strand_id
1 'polypeptide(L)'
;MIVMDRDQGRKPRKSAARGSYAVGDERRARILDVAVEHFAQWGFHASSLARIAKDVGITQGGLLHHFRSKEDLLVSVLRHSDEQDVARFFSLEPRTAVEAFESIVDLARFNSERPGRTRMFNVLAAEAGELGHPAHDYFVRRYRAVVGQIAGTLRAAVERGELGPDTDCERVASEIAAVMDGLQLQWSLAPATYDMPGRLHGYLDRLLRSLTADGSGLPANG
;
A
#
# COMPACT_ATOMS: atom_id res chain seq x y z
N MET A 1 -62.65 13.24 42.28
CA MET A 1 -61.35 13.10 42.99
C MET A 1 -61.07 11.60 43.03
N ILE A 2 -60.10 11.00 42.35
CA ILE A 2 -58.78 11.41 41.89
C ILE A 2 -58.47 10.59 40.63
N VAL A 3 -58.03 11.26 39.56
CA VAL A 3 -57.38 10.66 38.38
C VAL A 3 -56.03 11.37 38.28
N MET A 4 -54.92 10.64 38.25
CA MET A 4 -53.60 10.97 37.65
C MET A 4 -52.72 9.73 37.89
N ASP A 5 -52.65 8.82 36.91
CA ASP A 5 -51.66 8.76 35.83
C ASP A 5 -50.24 8.46 36.36
N ARG A 6 -49.84 7.20 36.22
CA ARG A 6 -48.49 6.71 36.54
C ARG A 6 -47.66 6.79 35.28
N ASP A 7 -46.85 7.82 35.22
CA ASP A 7 -45.77 8.04 34.26
C ASP A 7 -44.89 6.78 34.14
N GLN A 8 -44.94 6.16 32.97
CA GLN A 8 -44.13 4.99 32.62
C GLN A 8 -42.70 5.44 32.32
N GLY A 9 -41.77 5.05 33.18
CA GLY A 9 -40.34 5.22 32.95
C GLY A 9 -39.88 4.55 31.65
N ARG A 10 -39.75 5.33 30.58
CA ARG A 10 -39.14 4.91 29.32
C ARG A 10 -37.63 4.75 29.52
N LYS A 11 -37.17 3.50 29.62
CA LYS A 11 -35.73 3.16 29.61
C LYS A 11 -35.09 3.62 28.29
N PRO A 12 -33.90 4.26 28.32
CA PRO A 12 -33.17 4.61 27.10
C PRO A 12 -32.62 3.34 26.44
N ARG A 13 -32.91 3.14 25.14
CA ARG A 13 -32.37 2.04 24.32
C ARG A 13 -30.86 2.28 24.09
N LYS A 14 -30.02 1.41 24.67
CA LYS A 14 -28.55 1.40 24.48
C LYS A 14 -28.16 1.10 23.02
N SER A 15 -27.36 1.99 22.44
CA SER A 15 -26.24 1.89 21.47
C SER A 15 -25.91 0.62 20.64
N ALA A 16 -26.80 -0.35 20.45
CA ALA A 16 -26.49 -1.63 19.76
C ALA A 16 -25.99 -1.50 18.31
N ALA A 17 -26.41 -0.45 17.59
CA ALA A 17 -26.01 -0.24 16.20
C ALA A 17 -24.50 0.04 16.07
N ARG A 18 -23.93 0.95 16.87
CA ARG A 18 -22.50 1.31 16.78
C ARG A 18 -21.56 0.15 17.12
N GLY A 19 -21.95 -0.72 18.05
CA GLY A 19 -21.16 -1.92 18.41
C GLY A 19 -21.15 -2.97 17.30
N SER A 20 -22.27 -3.20 16.62
CA SER A 20 -22.35 -4.19 15.54
C SER A 20 -21.56 -3.78 14.28
N TYR A 21 -21.52 -2.48 13.97
CA TYR A 21 -20.70 -1.97 12.86
C TYR A 21 -19.20 -2.06 13.18
N ALA A 22 -18.78 -1.65 14.38
CA ALA A 22 -17.37 -1.76 14.79
C ALA A 22 -16.84 -3.21 14.76
N VAL A 23 -17.64 -4.17 15.23
CA VAL A 23 -17.29 -5.60 15.18
C VAL A 23 -17.23 -6.12 13.74
N GLY A 24 -18.10 -5.63 12.86
CA GLY A 24 -18.07 -5.96 11.42
C GLY A 24 -16.82 -5.44 10.71
N ASP A 25 -16.38 -4.23 11.06
CA ASP A 25 -15.21 -3.59 10.48
C ASP A 25 -13.90 -4.24 10.96
N GLU A 26 -13.78 -4.55 12.25
CA GLU A 26 -12.64 -5.30 12.80
C GLU A 26 -12.51 -6.68 12.16
N ARG A 27 -13.64 -7.38 11.96
CA ARG A 27 -13.63 -8.69 11.32
C ARG A 27 -13.21 -8.60 9.86
N ARG A 28 -13.70 -7.59 9.14
CA ARG A 28 -13.32 -7.34 7.74
C ARG A 28 -11.82 -7.09 7.63
N ALA A 29 -11.25 -6.25 8.50
CA ALA A 29 -9.81 -5.98 8.54
C ALA A 29 -9.00 -7.27 8.78
N ARG A 30 -9.40 -8.10 9.77
CA ARG A 30 -8.73 -9.36 10.04
C ARG A 30 -8.75 -10.34 8.87
N ILE A 31 -9.84 -10.38 8.09
CA ILE A 31 -9.90 -11.20 6.87
C ILE A 31 -8.87 -10.71 5.85
N LEU A 32 -8.73 -9.39 5.67
CA LEU A 32 -7.76 -8.81 4.74
C LEU A 32 -6.33 -9.13 5.16
N ASP A 33 -5.99 -8.99 6.45
CA ASP A 33 -4.65 -9.30 6.96
C ASP A 33 -4.26 -10.77 6.73
N VAL A 34 -5.16 -11.71 7.01
CA VAL A 34 -4.92 -13.14 6.75
C VAL A 34 -4.82 -13.41 5.25
N ALA A 35 -5.65 -12.76 4.44
CA ALA A 35 -5.61 -12.93 2.99
C ALA A 35 -4.30 -12.40 2.37
N VAL A 36 -3.68 -11.34 2.92
CA VAL A 36 -2.34 -10.88 2.50
C VAL A 36 -1.33 -12.00 2.60
N GLU A 37 -1.26 -12.68 3.75
CA GLU A 37 -0.30 -13.79 3.95
C GLU A 37 -0.58 -14.96 3.00
N HIS A 38 -1.86 -15.25 2.74
CA HIS A 38 -2.24 -16.31 1.80
C HIS A 38 -1.83 -15.98 0.36
N PHE A 39 -2.09 -14.77 -0.11
CA PHE A 39 -1.67 -14.34 -1.45
C PHE A 39 -0.15 -14.18 -1.55
N ALA A 40 0.53 -13.78 -0.47
CA ALA A 40 1.98 -13.75 -0.40
C ALA A 40 2.62 -15.14 -0.52
N GLN A 41 1.98 -16.16 0.05
CA GLN A 41 2.53 -17.52 0.09
C GLN A 41 2.15 -18.36 -1.13
N TRP A 42 0.93 -18.22 -1.64
CA TRP A 42 0.36 -19.10 -2.67
C TRP A 42 -0.08 -18.38 -3.95
N GLY A 43 0.01 -17.05 -4.00
CA GLY A 43 -0.54 -16.27 -5.11
C GLY A 43 -2.06 -16.33 -5.19
N PHE A 44 -2.61 -15.71 -6.22
CA PHE A 44 -4.04 -15.71 -6.46
C PHE A 44 -4.51 -17.11 -6.80
N HIS A 45 -3.90 -17.84 -7.74
CA HIS A 45 -4.47 -19.10 -8.22
C HIS A 45 -4.51 -20.20 -7.15
N ALA A 46 -3.41 -20.42 -6.41
CA ALA A 46 -3.32 -21.52 -5.46
C ALA A 46 -3.84 -21.21 -4.04
N SER A 47 -4.22 -19.96 -3.74
CA SER A 47 -4.88 -19.62 -2.47
C SER A 47 -6.32 -20.18 -2.37
N SER A 48 -6.86 -20.31 -1.16
CA SER A 48 -8.19 -20.93 -0.94
C SER A 48 -9.02 -20.15 0.06
N LEU A 49 -10.24 -19.76 -0.34
CA LEU A 49 -11.20 -19.10 0.56
C LEU A 49 -11.54 -19.94 1.79
N ALA A 50 -11.58 -21.27 1.65
CA ALA A 50 -11.80 -22.18 2.77
C ALA A 50 -10.64 -22.13 3.77
N ARG A 51 -9.40 -22.07 3.27
CA ARG A 51 -8.19 -21.99 4.11
C ARG A 51 -8.10 -20.63 4.80
N ILE A 52 -8.34 -19.54 4.07
CA ILE A 52 -8.39 -18.18 4.63
C ILE A 52 -9.46 -18.09 5.73
N ALA A 53 -10.69 -18.57 5.46
CA ALA A 53 -11.77 -18.55 6.44
C ALA A 53 -11.42 -19.35 7.70
N LYS A 54 -10.80 -20.53 7.53
CA LYS A 54 -10.32 -21.36 8.64
C LYS A 54 -9.29 -20.61 9.50
N ASP A 55 -8.31 -19.96 8.90
CA ASP A 55 -7.24 -19.25 9.61
C ASP A 55 -7.76 -17.97 10.31
N VAL A 56 -8.81 -17.35 9.77
CA VAL A 56 -9.54 -16.24 10.43
C VAL A 56 -10.41 -16.75 11.60
N GLY A 57 -10.84 -18.02 11.57
CA GLY A 57 -11.75 -18.62 12.54
C GLY A 57 -13.23 -18.42 12.21
N ILE A 58 -13.59 -18.39 10.91
CA ILE A 58 -14.96 -18.27 10.41
C ILE A 58 -15.28 -19.34 9.37
N THR A 59 -16.55 -19.48 9.00
CA THR A 59 -16.95 -20.33 7.87
C THR A 59 -16.66 -19.64 6.55
N GLN A 60 -16.49 -20.42 5.47
CA GLN A 60 -16.33 -19.86 4.12
C GLN A 60 -17.56 -19.01 3.73
N GLY A 61 -18.77 -19.43 4.10
CA GLY A 61 -19.97 -18.60 3.93
C GLY A 61 -19.88 -17.27 4.69
N GLY A 62 -19.37 -17.31 5.93
CA GLY A 62 -19.04 -16.15 6.74
C GLY A 62 -18.11 -15.16 6.02
N LEU A 63 -17.04 -15.66 5.42
CA LEU A 63 -16.12 -14.85 4.61
C LEU A 63 -16.84 -14.26 3.39
N LEU A 64 -17.63 -15.08 2.69
CA LEU A 64 -18.36 -14.67 1.48
C LEU A 64 -19.43 -13.60 1.75
N HIS A 65 -19.92 -13.48 2.99
CA HIS A 65 -20.76 -12.36 3.39
C HIS A 65 -20.01 -11.02 3.40
N HIS A 66 -18.69 -11.03 3.62
CA HIS A 66 -17.86 -9.82 3.57
C HIS A 66 -17.29 -9.55 2.17
N PHE A 67 -16.98 -10.60 1.40
CA PHE A 67 -16.37 -10.53 0.07
C PHE A 67 -17.07 -11.48 -0.88
N ARG A 68 -17.68 -10.96 -1.95
CA ARG A 68 -18.60 -11.71 -2.81
C ARG A 68 -17.94 -12.88 -3.55
N SER A 69 -16.63 -12.79 -3.77
CA SER A 69 -15.83 -13.80 -4.43
C SER A 69 -14.37 -13.70 -4.01
N LYS A 70 -13.52 -14.61 -4.54
CA LYS A 70 -12.08 -14.57 -4.32
C LYS A 70 -11.43 -13.38 -5.03
N GLU A 71 -11.96 -13.00 -6.18
CA GLU A 71 -11.57 -11.80 -6.95
C GLU A 71 -11.93 -10.52 -6.18
N ASP A 72 -13.12 -10.46 -5.59
CA ASP A 72 -13.53 -9.32 -4.74
C ASP A 72 -12.64 -9.21 -3.49
N LEU A 73 -12.30 -10.34 -2.88
CA LEU A 73 -11.32 -10.39 -1.79
C LEU A 73 -9.94 -9.89 -2.26
N LEU A 74 -9.44 -10.37 -3.41
CA LEU A 74 -8.15 -9.96 -3.98
C LEU A 74 -8.08 -8.45 -4.19
N VAL A 75 -9.06 -7.88 -4.90
CA VAL A 75 -9.11 -6.43 -5.16
C VAL A 75 -9.26 -5.64 -3.87
N SER A 76 -9.99 -6.16 -2.89
CA SER A 76 -10.12 -5.53 -1.58
C SER A 76 -8.82 -5.55 -0.78
N VAL A 77 -8.05 -6.64 -0.82
CA VAL A 77 -6.72 -6.76 -0.18
C VAL A 77 -5.73 -5.80 -0.82
N LEU A 78 -5.69 -5.74 -2.14
CA LEU A 78 -4.81 -4.86 -2.90
C LEU A 78 -5.11 -3.38 -2.59
N ARG A 79 -6.38 -2.98 -2.63
CA ARG A 79 -6.80 -1.61 -2.26
C ARG A 79 -6.52 -1.27 -0.81
N HIS A 80 -6.80 -2.18 0.13
CA HIS A 80 -6.49 -1.96 1.54
C HIS A 80 -4.99 -1.78 1.77
N SER A 81 -4.19 -2.56 1.05
CA SER A 81 -2.73 -2.45 1.09
C SER A 81 -2.23 -1.14 0.49
N ASP A 82 -2.90 -0.62 -0.54
CA ASP A 82 -2.58 0.69 -1.13
C ASP A 82 -2.97 1.85 -0.25
N GLU A 83 -4.15 1.84 0.36
CA GLU A 83 -4.62 2.91 1.25
C GLU A 83 -3.63 3.20 2.39
N GLN A 84 -2.98 2.16 2.91
CA GLN A 84 -1.94 2.29 3.94
C GLN A 84 -0.66 2.97 3.42
N ASP A 85 -0.28 2.75 2.15
CA ASP A 85 0.87 3.41 1.52
C ASP A 85 0.53 4.83 1.05
N VAL A 86 -0.64 4.99 0.41
CA VAL A 86 -1.20 6.25 -0.09
C VAL A 86 -1.31 7.27 1.05
N ALA A 87 -1.89 6.87 2.18
CA ALA A 87 -2.05 7.77 3.32
C ALA A 87 -0.70 8.26 3.90
N ARG A 88 0.39 7.53 3.66
CA ARG A 88 1.71 7.86 4.21
C ARG A 88 2.65 8.51 3.20
N PHE A 89 2.58 8.14 1.94
CA PHE A 89 3.43 8.65 0.87
C PHE A 89 2.75 9.74 0.05
N PHE A 90 1.44 9.60 -0.22
CA PHE A 90 0.69 10.55 -1.04
C PHE A 90 0.03 11.70 -0.26
N SER A 91 0.05 11.65 1.08
CA SER A 91 -0.33 12.78 1.93
C SER A 91 0.86 13.66 2.32
N LEU A 92 2.07 13.30 1.88
CA LEU A 92 3.24 14.15 2.04
C LEU A 92 3.22 15.21 0.95
N GLU A 93 3.38 16.47 1.36
CA GLU A 93 3.55 17.63 0.49
C GLU A 93 5.02 18.07 0.58
N PRO A 94 5.96 17.33 -0.06
CA PRO A 94 7.38 17.66 0.02
C PRO A 94 7.62 19.04 -0.60
N ARG A 95 8.35 19.89 0.12
CA ARG A 95 8.65 21.27 -0.29
C ARG A 95 9.86 21.35 -1.19
N THR A 96 10.72 20.33 -1.17
CA THR A 96 11.95 20.24 -1.97
C THR A 96 12.10 18.86 -2.62
N ALA A 97 12.93 18.77 -3.66
CA ALA A 97 13.31 17.51 -4.29
C ALA A 97 14.00 16.56 -3.30
N VAL A 98 14.80 17.09 -2.38
CA VAL A 98 15.44 16.32 -1.31
C VAL A 98 14.38 15.67 -0.41
N GLU A 99 13.43 16.45 0.11
CA GLU A 99 12.33 15.93 0.95
C GLU A 99 11.50 14.87 0.20
N ALA A 100 11.29 15.06 -1.11
CA ALA A 100 10.60 14.09 -1.94
C ALA A 100 11.37 12.77 -2.05
N PHE A 101 12.68 12.81 -2.31
CA PHE A 101 13.50 11.60 -2.44
C PHE A 101 13.66 10.89 -1.09
N GLU A 102 13.80 11.63 0.01
CA GLU A 102 13.81 11.07 1.38
C GLU A 102 12.51 10.33 1.68
N SER A 103 11.36 10.86 1.27
CA SER A 103 10.07 10.20 1.50
C SER A 103 9.95 8.83 0.82
N ILE A 104 10.65 8.64 -0.31
CA ILE A 104 10.72 7.35 -1.01
C ILE A 104 11.58 6.35 -0.21
N VAL A 105 12.67 6.83 0.41
CA VAL A 105 13.50 6.00 1.32
C VAL A 105 12.71 5.61 2.57
N ASP A 106 11.95 6.53 3.15
CA ASP A 106 11.08 6.26 4.29
C ASP A 106 9.99 5.25 3.96
N LEU A 107 9.43 5.32 2.77
CA LEU A 107 8.49 4.30 2.28
C LEU A 107 9.16 2.93 2.17
N ALA A 108 10.39 2.85 1.67
CA ALA A 108 11.14 1.60 1.64
C ALA A 108 11.40 1.05 3.05
N ARG A 109 11.75 1.91 4.01
CA ARG A 109 11.93 1.53 5.42
C ARG A 109 10.63 0.98 6.00
N PHE A 110 9.51 1.67 5.80
CA PHE A 110 8.20 1.20 6.23
C PHE A 110 7.81 -0.14 5.60
N ASN A 111 8.06 -0.31 4.30
CA ASN A 111 7.79 -1.56 3.60
C ASN A 111 8.66 -2.72 4.12
N SER A 112 9.90 -2.44 4.54
CA SER A 112 10.79 -3.47 5.11
C SER A 112 10.29 -4.03 6.45
N GLU A 113 9.42 -3.31 7.16
CA GLU A 113 8.77 -3.80 8.38
C GLU A 113 7.57 -4.74 8.09
N ARG A 114 7.15 -4.85 6.82
CA ARG A 114 5.94 -5.57 6.39
C ARG A 114 6.22 -6.59 5.27
N PRO A 115 7.04 -7.62 5.53
CA PRO A 115 7.49 -8.57 4.49
C PRO A 115 6.36 -9.33 3.80
N GLY A 116 5.28 -9.68 4.50
CA GLY A 116 4.13 -10.38 3.91
C GLY A 116 3.49 -9.58 2.77
N ARG A 117 3.29 -8.28 3.00
CA ARG A 117 2.73 -7.35 2.01
C ARG A 117 3.63 -7.18 0.79
N THR A 118 4.92 -6.92 0.98
CA THR A 118 5.87 -6.77 -0.14
C THR A 118 5.93 -8.04 -0.98
N ARG A 119 5.98 -9.22 -0.34
CA ARG A 119 5.93 -10.51 -1.05
C ARG A 119 4.63 -10.70 -1.82
N MET A 120 3.49 -10.35 -1.24
CA MET A 120 2.20 -10.38 -1.93
C MET A 120 2.23 -9.53 -3.20
N PHE A 121 2.72 -8.29 -3.12
CA PHE A 121 2.82 -7.43 -4.30
C PHE A 121 3.71 -8.04 -5.37
N ASN A 122 4.89 -8.58 -5.01
CA ASN A 122 5.80 -9.21 -5.96
C ASN A 122 5.14 -10.41 -6.69
N VAL A 123 4.46 -11.28 -5.94
CA VAL A 123 3.77 -12.45 -6.49
C VAL A 123 2.62 -12.03 -7.40
N LEU A 124 1.73 -11.15 -6.92
CA LEU A 124 0.54 -10.76 -7.66
C LEU A 124 0.86 -9.87 -8.86
N ALA A 125 1.92 -9.05 -8.81
CA ALA A 125 2.38 -8.27 -9.96
C ALA A 125 2.86 -9.18 -11.08
N ALA A 126 3.58 -10.25 -10.75
CA ALA A 126 4.00 -11.26 -11.71
C ALA A 126 2.81 -12.02 -12.31
N GLU A 127 1.86 -12.48 -11.49
CA GLU A 127 0.64 -13.15 -11.97
C GLU A 127 -0.24 -12.22 -12.82
N ALA A 128 -0.31 -10.93 -12.48
CA ALA A 128 -1.09 -9.94 -13.22
C ALA A 128 -0.59 -9.70 -14.67
N GLY A 129 0.59 -10.21 -15.03
CA GLY A 129 1.07 -10.25 -16.41
C GLY A 129 0.29 -11.22 -17.31
N GLU A 130 -0.43 -12.19 -16.73
CA GLU A 130 -1.29 -13.11 -17.48
C GLU A 130 -2.57 -12.41 -17.98
N LEU A 131 -2.93 -12.65 -19.24
CA LEU A 131 -4.16 -12.13 -19.82
C LEU A 131 -5.39 -12.64 -19.07
N GLY A 132 -6.24 -11.73 -18.62
CA GLY A 132 -7.46 -12.06 -17.88
C GLY A 132 -7.28 -12.24 -16.37
N HIS A 133 -6.07 -12.05 -15.83
CA HIS A 133 -5.86 -12.07 -14.39
C HIS A 133 -6.69 -10.97 -13.68
N PRO A 134 -7.44 -11.28 -12.60
CA PRO A 134 -8.34 -10.31 -11.96
C PRO A 134 -7.65 -9.06 -11.39
N ALA A 135 -6.35 -9.13 -11.10
CA ALA A 135 -5.56 -8.00 -10.62
C ALA A 135 -4.91 -7.16 -11.74
N HIS A 136 -5.02 -7.55 -13.02
CA HIS A 136 -4.34 -6.87 -14.14
C HIS A 136 -4.61 -5.36 -14.15
N ASP A 137 -5.88 -4.99 -14.23
CA ASP A 137 -6.32 -3.60 -14.27
C ASP A 137 -5.91 -2.81 -13.02
N TYR A 138 -5.84 -3.48 -11.86
CA TYR A 138 -5.38 -2.85 -10.64
C TYR A 138 -3.90 -2.48 -10.75
N PHE A 139 -3.03 -3.40 -11.19
CA PHE A 139 -1.60 -3.13 -11.31
C PHE A 139 -1.29 -2.08 -12.39
N VAL A 140 -2.00 -2.12 -13.52
CA VAL A 140 -1.88 -1.09 -14.57
C VAL A 140 -2.20 0.29 -14.01
N ARG A 141 -3.31 0.43 -13.26
CA ARG A 141 -3.67 1.71 -12.63
C ARG A 141 -2.68 2.11 -11.54
N ARG A 142 -2.22 1.16 -10.73
CA ARG A 142 -1.25 1.39 -9.66
C ARG A 142 0.06 1.96 -10.21
N TYR A 143 0.67 1.30 -11.21
CA TYR A 143 1.91 1.79 -11.81
C TYR A 143 1.74 3.17 -12.43
N ARG A 144 0.64 3.41 -13.17
CA ARG A 144 0.34 4.75 -13.70
C ARG A 144 0.22 5.81 -12.60
N ALA A 145 -0.44 5.49 -11.48
CA ALA A 145 -0.60 6.41 -10.37
C ALA A 145 0.74 6.70 -9.66
N VAL A 146 1.53 5.67 -9.37
CA VAL A 146 2.85 5.80 -8.74
C VAL A 146 3.79 6.64 -9.61
N VAL A 147 3.90 6.32 -10.90
CA VAL A 147 4.75 7.07 -11.84
C VAL A 147 4.27 8.51 -11.98
N GLY A 148 2.97 8.72 -12.21
CA GLY A 148 2.41 10.06 -12.38
C GLY A 148 2.59 10.95 -11.15
N GLN A 149 2.55 10.37 -9.96
CA GLN A 149 2.80 11.09 -8.72
C GLN A 149 4.27 11.50 -8.57
N ILE A 150 5.21 10.55 -8.73
CA ILE A 150 6.65 10.86 -8.66
C ILE A 150 7.00 11.90 -9.72
N ALA A 151 6.51 11.74 -10.96
CA ALA A 151 6.72 12.69 -12.04
C ALA A 151 6.12 14.07 -11.72
N GLY A 152 4.96 14.13 -11.04
CA GLY A 152 4.35 15.37 -10.56
C GLY A 152 5.25 16.13 -9.58
N THR A 153 5.83 15.41 -8.60
CA THR A 153 6.76 16.00 -7.64
C THR A 153 8.05 16.48 -8.31
N LEU A 154 8.59 15.71 -9.26
CA LEU A 154 9.77 16.11 -10.04
C LEU A 154 9.49 17.36 -10.88
N ARG A 155 8.33 17.45 -11.54
CA ARG A 155 7.93 18.64 -12.31
C ARG A 155 7.85 19.89 -11.44
N ALA A 156 7.26 19.78 -10.25
CA ALA A 156 7.23 20.90 -9.31
C ALA A 156 8.64 21.33 -8.87
N ALA A 157 9.57 20.39 -8.72
CA ALA A 157 10.97 20.71 -8.40
C ALA A 157 11.71 21.38 -9.58
N VAL A 158 11.41 21.01 -10.82
CA VAL A 158 11.88 21.73 -12.03
C VAL A 158 11.34 23.16 -12.05
N GLU A 159 10.05 23.36 -11.78
CA GLU A 159 9.41 24.69 -11.74
C GLU A 159 10.04 25.61 -10.67
N ARG A 160 10.50 25.04 -9.55
CA ARG A 160 11.23 25.76 -8.50
C ARG A 160 12.72 25.98 -8.80
N GLY A 161 13.23 25.41 -9.90
CA GLY A 161 14.65 25.50 -10.28
C GLY A 161 15.59 24.61 -9.45
N GLU A 162 15.05 23.62 -8.74
CA GLU A 162 15.85 22.67 -7.94
C GLU A 162 16.46 21.57 -8.83
N LEU A 163 15.75 21.17 -9.88
CA LEU A 163 16.21 20.21 -10.89
C LEU A 163 16.45 20.90 -12.23
N GLY A 164 17.28 20.30 -13.09
CA GLY A 164 17.55 20.81 -14.42
C GLY A 164 16.28 20.95 -15.28
N PRO A 165 16.17 22.00 -16.12
CA PRO A 165 14.96 22.27 -16.92
C PRO A 165 14.63 21.18 -17.95
N ASP A 166 15.64 20.42 -18.38
CA ASP A 166 15.51 19.34 -19.36
C ASP A 166 15.24 17.97 -18.72
N THR A 167 14.92 17.92 -17.41
CA THR A 167 14.65 16.66 -16.69
C THR A 167 13.41 15.97 -17.25
N ASP A 168 13.59 14.79 -17.84
CA ASP A 168 12.49 13.91 -18.24
C ASP A 168 11.85 13.24 -17.00
N CYS A 169 10.90 13.95 -16.39
CA CYS A 169 10.29 13.58 -15.12
C CYS A 169 9.55 12.23 -15.17
N GLU A 170 8.91 11.90 -16.30
CA GLU A 170 8.20 10.63 -16.45
C GLU A 170 9.18 9.45 -16.56
N ARG A 171 10.29 9.64 -17.29
CA ARG A 171 11.34 8.63 -17.40
C ARG A 171 12.05 8.39 -16.07
N VAL A 172 12.42 9.46 -15.37
CA VAL A 172 13.04 9.38 -14.03
C VAL A 172 12.09 8.69 -13.05
N ALA A 173 10.81 9.05 -13.05
CA ALA A 173 9.81 8.40 -12.21
C ALA A 173 9.66 6.90 -12.50
N SER A 174 9.63 6.53 -13.78
CA SER A 174 9.57 5.13 -14.22
C SER A 174 10.82 4.35 -13.81
N GLU A 175 12.00 4.97 -13.89
CA GLU A 175 13.27 4.38 -13.44
C GLU A 175 13.28 4.12 -11.93
N ILE A 176 12.85 5.10 -11.13
CA ILE A 176 12.72 4.95 -9.67
C ILE A 176 11.79 3.79 -9.31
N ALA A 177 10.63 3.68 -9.97
CA ALA A 177 9.70 2.58 -9.74
C ALA A 177 10.32 1.22 -10.08
N ALA A 178 11.01 1.11 -11.22
CA ALA A 178 11.67 -0.13 -11.64
C ALA A 178 12.80 -0.56 -10.70
N VAL A 179 13.61 0.39 -10.22
CA VAL A 179 14.66 0.11 -9.23
C VAL A 179 14.06 -0.33 -7.90
N MET A 180 12.99 0.32 -7.44
CA MET A 180 12.27 -0.07 -6.23
C MET A 180 11.77 -1.52 -6.33
N ASP A 181 11.11 -1.90 -7.42
CA ASP A 181 10.62 -3.27 -7.63
C ASP A 181 11.75 -4.31 -7.56
N GLY A 182 12.87 -4.03 -8.24
CA GLY A 182 14.05 -4.91 -8.22
C GLY A 182 14.70 -5.04 -6.84
N LEU A 183 14.73 -3.95 -6.06
CA LEU A 183 15.24 -3.96 -4.69
C LEU A 183 14.29 -4.71 -3.74
N GLN A 184 12.97 -4.53 -3.88
CA GLN A 184 11.96 -5.24 -3.09
C GLN A 184 11.97 -6.75 -3.35
N LEU A 185 12.19 -7.16 -4.60
CA LEU A 185 12.35 -8.56 -4.96
C LEU A 185 13.58 -9.17 -4.29
N GLN A 186 14.76 -8.54 -4.43
CA GLN A 186 16.00 -9.02 -3.80
C GLN A 186 15.91 -9.05 -2.28
N TRP A 187 15.32 -8.02 -1.68
CA TRP A 187 15.05 -7.98 -0.25
C TRP A 187 14.15 -9.12 0.20
N SER A 188 13.09 -9.44 -0.56
CA SER A 188 12.17 -10.54 -0.24
C SER A 188 12.87 -11.90 -0.22
N LEU A 189 13.96 -12.07 -0.98
CA LEU A 189 14.78 -13.29 -0.98
C LEU A 189 15.71 -13.41 0.23
N ALA A 190 16.11 -12.28 0.83
CA ALA A 190 17.06 -12.23 1.94
C ALA A 190 16.74 -11.10 2.94
N PRO A 191 15.55 -11.08 3.56
CA PRO A 191 15.08 -9.93 4.32
C PRO A 191 15.91 -9.65 5.59
N ALA A 192 16.63 -10.65 6.10
CA ALA A 192 17.49 -10.52 7.27
C ALA A 192 18.87 -9.91 6.98
N THR A 193 19.31 -9.93 5.72
CA THR A 193 20.69 -9.54 5.34
C THR A 193 20.75 -8.52 4.22
N TYR A 194 19.65 -8.28 3.51
CA TYR A 194 19.58 -7.32 2.43
C TYR A 194 19.12 -5.95 2.94
N ASP A 195 19.98 -4.94 2.87
CA ASP A 195 19.63 -3.56 3.21
C ASP A 195 18.94 -2.87 2.02
N MET A 196 17.62 -3.04 1.90
CA MET A 196 16.83 -2.37 0.87
C MET A 196 16.83 -0.83 1.03
N PRO A 197 16.52 -0.26 2.22
CA PRO A 197 16.48 1.20 2.36
C PRO A 197 17.81 1.87 2.06
N GLY A 198 18.94 1.32 2.54
CA GLY A 198 20.26 1.91 2.28
C GLY A 198 20.69 1.80 0.81
N ARG A 199 20.36 0.69 0.12
CA ARG A 199 20.62 0.56 -1.33
C ARG A 199 19.80 1.53 -2.16
N LEU A 200 18.53 1.71 -1.79
CA LEU A 200 17.66 2.68 -2.43
C LEU A 200 18.15 4.10 -2.19
N HIS A 201 18.52 4.45 -0.96
CA HIS A 201 19.12 5.74 -0.61
C HIS A 201 20.35 6.02 -1.49
N GLY A 202 21.29 5.07 -1.58
CA GLY A 202 22.48 5.26 -2.41
C GLY A 202 22.18 5.41 -3.90
N TYR A 203 21.14 4.76 -4.43
CA TYR A 203 20.68 4.98 -5.81
C TYR A 203 20.07 6.37 -5.98
N LEU A 204 19.16 6.76 -5.10
CA LEU A 204 18.46 8.03 -5.12
C LEU A 204 19.41 9.22 -4.94
N ASP A 205 20.44 9.10 -4.10
CA ASP A 205 21.49 10.12 -3.95
C ASP A 205 22.25 10.35 -5.26
N ARG A 206 22.73 9.27 -5.91
CA ARG A 206 23.43 9.38 -7.19
C ARG A 206 22.53 9.96 -8.28
N LEU A 207 21.26 9.55 -8.30
CA LEU A 207 20.29 10.07 -9.25
C LEU A 207 20.05 11.56 -9.00
N LEU A 208 19.77 11.98 -7.76
CA LEU A 208 19.49 13.37 -7.43
C LEU A 208 20.68 14.28 -7.78
N ARG A 209 21.92 13.88 -7.46
CA ARG A 209 23.15 14.61 -7.84
C ARG A 209 23.31 14.80 -9.35
N SER A 210 22.77 13.89 -10.15
CA SER A 210 22.81 13.98 -11.61
C SER A 210 21.73 14.90 -12.18
N LEU A 211 20.68 15.19 -11.41
CA LEU A 211 19.53 15.99 -11.82
C LEU A 211 19.63 17.45 -11.33
N THR A 212 20.31 17.68 -10.19
CA THR A 212 20.48 19.01 -9.61
C THR A 212 21.59 19.79 -10.32
N ALA A 213 21.36 21.09 -10.55
CA ALA A 213 22.33 21.94 -11.24
C ALA A 213 23.57 22.23 -10.38
N ASP A 214 23.44 22.17 -9.05
CA ASP A 214 24.52 22.41 -8.09
C ASP A 214 25.20 21.11 -7.61
N GLY A 215 24.76 19.95 -8.10
CA GLY A 215 25.26 18.63 -7.69
C GLY A 215 24.89 18.24 -6.26
N SER A 216 23.92 18.92 -5.66
CA SER A 216 23.35 18.55 -4.35
C SER A 216 22.70 17.17 -4.43
N GLY A 217 22.86 16.40 -3.35
CA GLY A 217 22.32 15.04 -3.22
C GLY A 217 21.53 14.89 -1.94
N LEU A 218 21.26 13.64 -1.57
CA LEU A 218 20.65 13.32 -0.29
C LEU A 218 21.67 13.51 0.85
N PRO A 219 21.20 13.85 2.07
CA PRO A 219 22.05 13.79 3.24
C PRO A 219 22.53 12.36 3.49
N ALA A 220 23.65 12.21 4.20
CA ALA A 220 24.19 10.91 4.56
C ALA A 220 23.12 10.10 5.33
N ASN A 221 23.00 8.82 4.99
CA ASN A 221 22.08 7.90 5.67
C ASN A 221 22.52 7.78 7.14
N GLY A 222 21.67 8.23 8.07
CA GLY A 222 21.90 8.15 9.52
C GLY A 222 21.68 6.76 10.09
#